data_AF-A0A0D9PFX5-F1
#
_entry.id   AF-A0A0D9PFX5-F1
#
_cell.length_a   1.000
_cell.length_b   1.000
_cell.length_c   1.000
_cell.angle_alpha   90.00
_cell.angle_beta   90.00
_cell.angle_gamma   90.00
#
_symmetry.space_group_name_H-M   'P 1'
#
loop_
_entity.id
_entity.type
_entity.pdbx_description
1 polymer ?
#
loop_
_entity_poly.entity_id
_entity_poly.type
_entity_poly.pdbx_seq_one_letter_code
_entity_poly.pdbx_strand_id
1 'polypeptide(L)'
;MGDCAKEHAIARRSSTSPERKRPESSQQQQEVPGQPNSEGDNESIASSVSKYLHLPKLPHRPAKEELLAAANGFWERLKVRFKWMSIRSMRPWNADEWGAFVSWFMLGHIVWILVGTTTFFSLLIFSINTVFAQETLAKWVGDYLTQSAGVTVVFESAIVPKWKNGVIAFRNVFVSRRPGQVKSSVSKGSSDAAAVAAAGRQAHLIEYSDPEDDGNYTQFDVTIANVNVTLSFLNWWNGKGLLKDVEVNGVRGVVDRTSVQWPIEEVDPLSYRHEHQPGDFEIESFKLEDLLLTIYQPDGFRPFSVSIYSCELPRLRKQWLFYDFLSANHMSGSFDGSLFTIHPRQVHGIVSRQDQGAMMGLGEQNAWQKFSRLRIDGLKIDHLNRGVEGPFGWIYEGNVDIVADVMLPAETDEGITKVMADFYDQLEEAVILNKQRLLQNSTDNSPVLLQSGHLSEAGHVDATENNEGGEPGEEDRRYIIMDMRIHMNDVKAAVPLFTRDISYVNQALVRPIVAYINAKKTYIPISCRIVKRLSDFDGSWTVFDCGLMNDASVETYDAFAKDVENQQSRVRRFKKVGFWTLSLAVHALFMGMAGNVV
;
A
#
# COMPACT_ATOMS: atom_id res chain seq x y z
N MET A 1 8.52 57.59 42.75
CA MET A 1 8.59 57.74 41.28
C MET A 1 7.25 57.27 40.74
N GLY A 2 6.50 58.22 40.19
CA GLY A 2 5.10 58.04 39.75
C GLY A 2 4.97 57.08 38.57
N ASP A 3 3.79 56.84 38.03
CA ASP A 3 2.40 57.24 38.26
C ASP A 3 1.64 56.39 37.22
N CYS A 4 0.36 56.09 37.23
CA CYS A 4 -0.74 56.13 38.18
C CYS A 4 -1.87 55.36 37.45
N ALA A 5 -2.71 54.69 38.22
CA ALA A 5 -3.86 53.91 37.78
C ALA A 5 -4.98 54.72 37.10
N LYS A 6 -5.87 54.04 36.35
CA LYS A 6 -7.29 53.82 36.72
C LYS A 6 -8.19 53.39 35.55
N GLU A 7 -8.68 52.16 35.67
CA GLU A 7 -10.09 51.78 35.91
C GLU A 7 -11.30 52.58 35.35
N HIS A 8 -12.23 51.76 34.83
CA HIS A 8 -13.71 51.78 34.98
C HIS A 8 -14.64 52.28 33.85
N ALA A 9 -15.33 51.28 33.28
CA ALA A 9 -16.79 51.01 33.36
C ALA A 9 -17.82 51.73 32.44
N ILE A 10 -18.50 50.86 31.65
CA ILE A 10 -19.95 50.72 31.41
C ILE A 10 -20.75 51.92 30.82
N ALA A 11 -21.37 51.73 29.65
CA ALA A 11 -22.84 51.79 29.46
C ALA A 11 -23.31 51.56 28.00
N ARG A 12 -24.46 50.89 27.88
CA ARG A 12 -25.27 50.59 26.68
C ARG A 12 -26.01 51.83 26.13
N ARG A 13 -26.19 51.95 24.80
CA ARG A 13 -27.50 51.82 24.07
C ARG A 13 -27.48 52.34 22.61
N SER A 14 -28.04 51.50 21.74
CA SER A 14 -29.00 51.74 20.63
C SER A 14 -28.64 52.43 19.30
N SER A 15 -29.25 51.83 18.24
CA SER A 15 -29.66 52.35 16.92
C SER A 15 -28.53 52.44 15.87
N THR A 16 -28.68 52.11 14.58
CA THR A 16 -29.77 51.63 13.70
C THR A 16 -29.09 51.29 12.36
N SER A 17 -29.69 50.42 11.54
CA SER A 17 -29.27 50.08 10.16
C SER A 17 -28.95 51.31 9.29
N PRO A 18 -28.20 51.12 8.19
CA PRO A 18 -28.93 51.20 6.92
C PRO A 18 -28.43 50.28 5.80
N GLU A 19 -29.17 50.43 4.71
CA GLU A 19 -29.45 49.56 3.59
C GLU A 19 -28.58 49.84 2.35
N ARG A 20 -28.62 48.86 1.45
CA ARG A 20 -27.91 48.66 0.19
C ARG A 20 -28.25 49.71 -0.89
N LYS A 21 -27.26 50.26 -1.62
CA LYS A 21 -27.46 50.88 -2.95
C LYS A 21 -26.29 50.60 -3.92
N ARG A 22 -26.67 50.31 -5.18
CA ARG A 22 -25.84 50.20 -6.40
C ARG A 22 -25.19 51.56 -6.77
N PRO A 23 -24.10 51.59 -7.56
CA PRO A 23 -23.73 52.77 -8.30
C PRO A 23 -24.11 52.68 -9.80
N GLU A 24 -24.72 53.76 -10.27
CA GLU A 24 -24.89 54.14 -11.67
C GLU A 24 -23.65 54.89 -12.18
N SER A 25 -23.46 54.80 -13.49
CA SER A 25 -22.49 55.50 -14.32
C SER A 25 -22.72 57.02 -14.37
N SER A 26 -21.65 57.81 -14.28
CA SER A 26 -21.67 59.26 -14.58
C SER A 26 -20.93 59.55 -15.88
N GLN A 27 -21.65 60.16 -16.83
CA GLN A 27 -21.14 60.86 -18.00
C GLN A 27 -20.73 62.29 -17.62
N GLN A 28 -19.77 62.88 -18.35
CA GLN A 28 -19.51 64.32 -18.37
C GLN A 28 -19.74 64.86 -19.80
N GLN A 29 -20.57 65.91 -19.86
CA GLN A 29 -20.86 66.85 -20.96
C GLN A 29 -19.62 67.75 -21.25
N GLN A 30 -19.44 68.57 -22.31
CA GLN A 30 -20.28 69.15 -23.37
C GLN A 30 -19.34 69.90 -24.36
N GLU A 31 -19.69 70.06 -25.64
CA GLU A 31 -20.01 71.37 -26.26
C GLU A 31 -20.36 71.25 -27.76
N VAL A 32 -21.29 72.09 -28.20
CA VAL A 32 -21.86 72.25 -29.55
C VAL A 32 -21.59 73.70 -29.99
N PRO A 33 -21.52 74.03 -31.30
CA PRO A 33 -22.67 74.77 -31.86
C PRO A 33 -22.96 74.51 -33.36
N GLY A 34 -24.24 74.66 -33.75
CA GLY A 34 -24.62 75.18 -35.08
C GLY A 34 -25.50 74.30 -35.99
N GLN A 35 -26.81 74.58 -36.02
CA GLN A 35 -27.82 74.16 -37.00
C GLN A 35 -27.67 74.91 -38.36
N PRO A 36 -28.25 74.49 -39.52
CA PRO A 36 -29.71 74.31 -39.67
C PRO A 36 -30.21 73.23 -40.67
N ASN A 37 -31.53 73.01 -40.59
CA ASN A 37 -32.38 72.11 -41.38
C ASN A 37 -32.33 72.36 -42.91
N SER A 38 -32.47 71.30 -43.70
CA SER A 38 -33.26 71.31 -44.94
C SER A 38 -33.71 69.89 -45.32
N GLU A 39 -34.87 69.83 -45.96
CA GLU A 39 -35.72 68.69 -46.23
C GLU A 39 -35.20 67.76 -47.34
N GLY A 40 -35.61 66.50 -47.24
CA GLY A 40 -36.04 65.61 -48.32
C GLY A 40 -35.22 65.52 -49.60
N ASP A 41 -34.58 64.35 -49.81
CA ASP A 41 -34.71 63.58 -51.05
C ASP A 41 -34.32 62.12 -50.80
N ASN A 42 -35.24 61.21 -51.09
CA ASN A 42 -35.05 59.76 -50.99
C ASN A 42 -34.14 59.26 -52.13
N GLU A 43 -32.83 59.29 -51.93
CA GLU A 43 -31.91 58.50 -52.75
C GLU A 43 -31.92 57.03 -52.32
N SER A 44 -32.30 56.15 -53.25
CA SER A 44 -32.28 54.70 -53.10
C SER A 44 -30.92 54.20 -52.59
N ILE A 45 -30.95 53.29 -51.62
CA ILE A 45 -29.79 52.58 -51.05
C ILE A 45 -28.91 51.95 -52.15
N ALA A 46 -29.45 51.68 -53.34
CA ALA A 46 -28.69 51.17 -54.48
C ALA A 46 -27.75 52.21 -55.12
N SER A 47 -28.09 53.51 -55.13
CA SER A 47 -27.23 54.56 -55.71
C SER A 47 -26.04 54.89 -54.81
N SER A 48 -26.24 54.91 -53.50
CA SER A 48 -25.19 55.13 -52.50
C SER A 48 -24.19 53.97 -52.48
N VAL A 49 -24.62 52.72 -52.67
CA VAL A 49 -23.72 51.55 -52.78
C VAL A 49 -22.89 51.58 -54.09
N SER A 50 -23.45 52.11 -55.18
CA SER A 50 -22.72 52.21 -56.46
C SER A 50 -21.60 53.26 -56.47
N LYS A 51 -21.69 54.29 -55.64
CA LYS A 51 -20.70 55.39 -55.59
C LYS A 51 -19.44 55.03 -54.78
N TYR A 52 -19.48 53.97 -53.96
CA TYR A 52 -18.32 53.41 -53.25
C TYR A 52 -17.57 52.32 -54.02
N LEU A 53 -18.04 51.94 -55.23
CA LEU A 53 -17.41 50.90 -56.07
C LEU A 53 -16.28 51.41 -56.98
N HIS A 54 -15.90 52.69 -56.91
CA HIS A 54 -14.70 53.22 -57.55
C HIS A 54 -13.52 53.22 -56.57
N LEU A 55 -13.04 52.02 -56.23
CA LEU A 55 -11.79 51.85 -55.50
C LEU A 55 -10.62 51.96 -56.48
N PRO A 56 -9.60 52.81 -56.23
CA PRO A 56 -8.38 52.79 -57.03
C PRO A 56 -7.73 51.40 -56.87
N LYS A 57 -7.18 50.86 -57.98
CA LYS A 57 -6.51 49.55 -58.08
C LYS A 57 -5.89 49.14 -56.74
N LEU A 58 -6.51 48.17 -56.08
CA LEU A 58 -5.88 47.48 -54.94
C LEU A 58 -4.50 46.98 -55.42
N PRO A 59 -3.41 47.23 -54.67
CA PRO A 59 -2.10 46.73 -55.05
C PRO A 59 -2.21 45.21 -55.25
N HIS A 60 -1.74 44.74 -56.41
CA HIS A 60 -1.78 43.33 -56.78
C HIS A 60 -1.14 42.52 -55.64
N ARG A 61 -1.95 41.67 -54.99
CA ARG A 61 -1.45 40.82 -53.91
C ARG A 61 -0.66 39.69 -54.58
N PRO A 62 0.67 39.64 -54.42
CA PRO A 62 1.50 38.71 -55.17
C PRO A 62 1.08 37.28 -54.86
N ALA A 63 0.94 36.47 -55.90
CA ALA A 63 0.56 35.07 -55.77
C ALA A 63 1.71 34.26 -55.15
N LYS A 64 1.39 33.11 -54.54
CA LYS A 64 2.38 32.18 -53.96
C LYS A 64 3.51 31.86 -54.95
N GLU A 65 3.16 31.67 -56.22
CA GLU A 65 4.07 31.28 -57.29
C GLU A 65 5.01 32.41 -57.69
N GLU A 66 4.52 33.66 -57.70
CA GLU A 66 5.34 34.85 -57.97
C GLU A 66 6.36 35.10 -56.86
N LEU A 67 5.97 34.88 -55.60
CA LEU A 67 6.88 34.97 -54.45
C LEU A 67 7.92 33.85 -54.41
N LEU A 68 7.60 32.67 -54.97
CA LEU A 68 8.55 31.56 -55.10
C LEU A 68 9.50 31.75 -56.29
N ALA A 69 9.03 32.40 -57.36
CA ALA A 69 9.83 32.77 -58.53
C ALA A 69 10.82 33.90 -58.21
N ALA A 70 10.42 34.86 -57.36
CA ALA A 70 11.27 35.96 -56.91
C ALA A 70 12.28 35.57 -55.80
N ALA A 71 12.16 34.37 -55.22
CA ALA A 71 13.04 33.88 -54.17
C ALA A 71 14.30 33.25 -54.77
N ASN A 72 15.47 33.80 -54.39
CA ASN A 72 16.78 33.46 -54.95
C ASN A 72 17.49 32.31 -54.17
N GLY A 73 16.89 31.82 -53.08
CA GLY A 73 17.48 30.74 -52.26
C GLY A 73 16.47 29.73 -51.68
N PHE A 74 17.00 28.57 -51.24
CA PHE A 74 16.21 27.52 -50.59
C PHE A 74 15.47 28.01 -49.34
N TRP A 75 16.15 28.77 -48.48
CA TRP A 75 15.59 29.33 -47.25
C TRP A 75 14.49 30.36 -47.51
N GLU A 76 14.61 31.16 -48.58
CA GLU A 76 13.58 32.12 -48.97
C GLU A 76 12.34 31.42 -49.50
N ARG A 77 12.51 30.38 -50.32
CA ARG A 77 11.40 29.53 -50.79
C ARG A 77 10.72 28.80 -49.64
N LEU A 78 11.48 28.30 -48.65
CA LEU A 78 10.95 27.65 -47.46
C LEU A 78 10.18 28.65 -46.58
N LYS A 79 10.72 29.86 -46.39
CA LYS A 79 10.07 30.95 -45.65
C LYS A 79 8.75 31.36 -46.31
N VAL A 80 8.72 31.49 -47.63
CA VAL A 80 7.49 31.77 -48.39
C VAL A 80 6.48 30.62 -48.22
N ARG A 81 6.91 29.36 -48.33
CA ARG A 81 6.03 28.20 -48.11
C ARG A 81 5.47 28.14 -46.69
N PHE A 82 6.30 28.35 -45.67
CA PHE A 82 5.90 28.34 -44.27
C PHE A 82 4.93 29.49 -43.96
N LYS A 83 5.24 30.70 -44.43
CA LYS A 83 4.40 31.88 -44.20
C LYS A 83 3.07 31.82 -44.97
N TRP A 84 3.08 31.22 -46.16
CA TRP A 84 1.85 30.98 -46.91
C TRP A 84 1.00 29.87 -46.29
N MET A 85 1.62 28.86 -45.68
CA MET A 85 0.93 27.82 -44.93
C MET A 85 0.28 28.36 -43.65
N SER A 86 0.98 29.26 -42.92
CA SER A 86 0.50 29.81 -41.66
C SER A 86 -0.57 30.90 -41.83
N ILE A 87 -0.28 31.97 -42.58
CA ILE A 87 -1.12 33.20 -42.64
C ILE A 87 -1.67 33.45 -44.06
N ARG A 88 -1.27 32.65 -45.06
CA ARG A 88 -1.61 32.84 -46.51
C ARG A 88 -1.34 34.27 -47.00
N SER A 89 -0.40 34.99 -46.36
CA SER A 89 -0.12 36.40 -46.61
C SER A 89 1.33 36.73 -46.26
N MET A 90 1.93 37.67 -47.00
CA MET A 90 3.30 38.16 -46.75
C MET A 90 3.35 39.29 -45.71
N ARG A 91 2.24 39.61 -45.03
CA ARG A 91 2.16 40.64 -43.97
C ARG A 91 3.07 40.33 -42.76
N PRO A 92 3.52 41.33 -41.98
CA PRO A 92 4.17 41.08 -40.69
C PRO A 92 3.17 40.46 -39.71
N TRP A 93 3.69 39.63 -38.79
CA TRP A 93 2.88 38.88 -37.83
C TRP A 93 2.30 39.82 -36.78
N ASN A 94 1.01 39.67 -36.48
CA ASN A 94 0.40 40.45 -35.39
C ASN A 94 0.67 39.81 -34.02
N ALA A 95 0.52 40.59 -32.94
CA ALA A 95 0.61 40.08 -31.57
C ALA A 95 -0.40 38.97 -31.30
N ASP A 96 -1.62 39.05 -31.86
CA ASP A 96 -2.66 38.02 -31.71
C ASP A 96 -2.28 36.70 -32.40
N GLU A 97 -1.61 36.76 -33.54
CA GLU A 97 -1.16 35.56 -34.27
C GLU A 97 -0.01 34.90 -33.50
N TRP A 98 0.98 35.68 -33.07
CA TRP A 98 2.02 35.20 -32.17
C TRP A 98 1.44 34.62 -30.87
N GLY A 99 0.42 35.25 -30.30
CA GLY A 99 -0.32 34.75 -29.15
C GLY A 99 -1.00 33.42 -29.42
N ALA A 100 -1.62 33.24 -30.58
CA ALA A 100 -2.25 31.97 -30.98
C ALA A 100 -1.23 30.85 -31.24
N PHE A 101 -0.08 31.17 -31.85
CA PHE A 101 0.99 30.19 -32.03
C PHE A 101 1.63 29.80 -30.71
N VAL A 102 1.91 30.77 -29.84
CA VAL A 102 2.46 30.52 -28.50
C VAL A 102 1.46 29.74 -27.66
N SER A 103 0.16 30.07 -27.69
CA SER A 103 -0.85 29.35 -26.92
C SER A 103 -1.02 27.90 -27.39
N TRP A 104 -1.07 27.65 -28.71
CA TRP A 104 -1.14 26.30 -29.25
C TRP A 104 0.14 25.50 -28.98
N PHE A 105 1.30 26.15 -29.10
CA PHE A 105 2.59 25.54 -28.76
C PHE A 105 2.66 25.17 -27.28
N MET A 106 2.28 26.08 -26.39
CA MET A 106 2.24 25.83 -24.94
C MET A 106 1.23 24.75 -24.59
N LEU A 107 0.02 24.78 -25.16
CA LEU A 107 -1.00 23.74 -24.97
C LEU A 107 -0.47 22.37 -25.43
N GLY A 108 0.17 22.31 -26.60
CA GLY A 108 0.78 21.09 -27.12
C GLY A 108 1.87 20.54 -26.20
N HIS A 109 2.72 21.39 -25.63
CA HIS A 109 3.73 20.97 -24.67
C HIS A 109 3.11 20.50 -23.36
N ILE A 110 2.07 21.17 -22.87
CA ILE A 110 1.34 20.74 -21.67
C ILE A 110 0.71 19.36 -21.88
N VAL A 111 -0.02 19.16 -22.98
CA VAL A 111 -0.62 17.85 -23.31
C VAL A 111 0.46 16.77 -23.47
N TRP A 112 1.58 17.10 -24.12
CA TRP A 112 2.67 16.17 -24.29
C TRP A 112 3.36 15.81 -22.97
N ILE A 113 3.54 16.77 -22.06
CA ILE A 113 4.05 16.50 -20.70
C ILE A 113 3.06 15.62 -19.95
N LEU A 114 1.76 15.89 -20.00
CA LEU A 114 0.76 15.12 -19.25
C LEU A 114 0.62 13.68 -19.74
N VAL A 115 0.50 13.47 -21.06
CA VAL A 115 0.25 12.15 -21.67
C VAL A 115 1.56 11.38 -21.89
N GLY A 116 2.61 12.09 -22.28
CA GLY A 116 3.91 11.54 -22.65
C GLY A 116 5.01 11.81 -21.62
N THR A 117 4.66 11.95 -20.34
CA THR A 117 5.61 12.24 -19.23
C THR A 117 6.92 11.47 -19.33
N THR A 118 6.87 10.15 -19.44
CA THR A 118 8.07 9.32 -19.55
C THR A 118 8.90 9.64 -20.78
N THR A 119 8.24 9.86 -21.92
CA THR A 119 8.91 10.21 -23.17
C THR A 119 9.52 11.61 -23.10
N PHE A 120 8.83 12.55 -22.44
CA PHE A 120 9.31 13.89 -22.16
C PHE A 120 10.56 13.86 -21.28
N PHE A 121 10.51 13.20 -20.12
CA PHE A 121 11.67 13.05 -19.23
C PHE A 121 12.81 12.29 -19.91
N SER A 122 12.51 11.26 -20.69
CA SER A 122 13.48 10.54 -21.51
C SER A 122 14.18 11.44 -22.52
N LEU A 123 13.47 12.34 -23.21
CA LEU A 123 14.05 13.32 -24.13
C LEU A 123 14.82 14.41 -23.41
N LEU A 124 14.33 14.86 -22.25
CA LEU A 124 15.04 15.80 -21.40
C LEU A 124 16.41 15.22 -20.99
N ILE A 125 16.44 13.97 -20.51
CA ILE A 125 17.68 13.25 -20.16
C ILE A 125 18.62 13.13 -21.34
N PHE A 126 18.10 12.86 -22.54
CA PHE A 126 18.91 12.75 -23.75
C PHE A 126 19.45 14.11 -24.24
N SER A 127 18.64 15.17 -24.12
CA SER A 127 18.97 16.52 -24.59
C SER A 127 20.08 17.18 -23.77
N ILE A 128 20.14 16.85 -22.48
CA ILE A 128 21.20 17.29 -21.59
C ILE A 128 22.36 16.31 -21.80
N ASN A 129 23.49 16.80 -22.27
CA ASN A 129 24.68 16.00 -22.59
C ASN A 129 24.99 14.94 -21.50
N THR A 130 25.24 13.70 -21.91
CA THR A 130 25.00 12.47 -21.14
C THR A 130 25.75 12.34 -19.82
N VAL A 131 26.77 13.14 -19.54
CA VAL A 131 27.51 13.05 -18.26
C VAL A 131 26.86 13.90 -17.16
N PHE A 132 26.48 15.14 -17.47
CA PHE A 132 25.95 16.09 -16.50
C PHE A 132 24.45 15.85 -16.21
N ALA A 133 23.69 15.43 -17.21
CA ALA A 133 22.28 15.06 -17.05
C ALA A 133 22.10 13.85 -16.13
N GLN A 134 22.98 12.87 -16.30
CA GLN A 134 22.94 11.63 -15.53
C GLN A 134 23.21 11.91 -14.05
N GLU A 135 24.18 12.77 -13.73
CA GLU A 135 24.45 13.16 -12.33
C GLU A 135 23.28 13.94 -11.72
N THR A 136 22.71 14.89 -12.46
CA THR A 136 21.63 15.73 -11.94
C THR A 136 20.33 14.95 -11.75
N LEU A 137 20.00 14.04 -12.67
CA LEU A 137 18.81 13.21 -12.56
C LEU A 137 18.98 12.06 -11.58
N ALA A 138 20.16 11.43 -11.52
CA ALA A 138 20.45 10.44 -10.48
C ALA A 138 20.35 11.07 -9.10
N LYS A 139 20.84 12.31 -8.92
CA LYS A 139 20.61 13.10 -7.70
C LYS A 139 19.14 13.32 -7.45
N TRP A 140 18.38 13.84 -8.42
CA TRP A 140 16.95 14.11 -8.21
C TRP A 140 16.13 12.85 -7.88
N VAL A 141 16.35 11.73 -8.59
CA VAL A 141 15.69 10.45 -8.33
C VAL A 141 16.16 9.86 -7.01
N GLY A 142 17.46 9.89 -6.73
CA GLY A 142 18.02 9.39 -5.49
C GLY A 142 17.57 10.22 -4.29
N ASP A 143 17.49 11.54 -4.40
CA ASP A 143 16.97 12.44 -3.36
C ASP A 143 15.49 12.20 -3.13
N TYR A 144 14.69 11.98 -4.18
CA TYR A 144 13.29 11.60 -4.05
C TYR A 144 13.11 10.24 -3.35
N LEU A 145 13.89 9.22 -3.73
CA LEU A 145 13.88 7.91 -3.07
C LEU A 145 14.43 7.99 -1.63
N THR A 146 15.41 8.85 -1.39
CA THR A 146 16.00 9.05 -0.06
C THR A 146 15.01 9.78 0.86
N GLN A 147 14.29 10.79 0.36
CA GLN A 147 13.29 11.52 1.11
C GLN A 147 12.04 10.69 1.38
N SER A 148 11.61 9.86 0.43
CA SER A 148 10.41 9.04 0.57
C SER A 148 10.65 7.74 1.36
N ALA A 149 11.84 7.14 1.27
CA ALA A 149 12.13 5.86 1.93
C ALA A 149 13.16 5.92 3.07
N GLY A 150 13.89 7.03 3.23
CA GLY A 150 14.97 7.15 4.22
C GLY A 150 16.19 6.29 3.88
N VAL A 151 16.50 6.11 2.60
CA VAL A 151 17.51 5.17 2.11
C VAL A 151 18.51 5.86 1.20
N THR A 152 19.80 5.57 1.36
CA THR A 152 20.82 6.07 0.43
C THR A 152 20.83 5.23 -0.85
N VAL A 153 20.49 5.87 -1.98
CA VAL A 153 20.54 5.23 -3.29
C VAL A 153 21.76 5.73 -4.07
N VAL A 154 22.59 4.80 -4.52
CA VAL A 154 23.81 5.04 -5.30
C VAL A 154 23.66 4.35 -6.65
N PHE A 155 23.87 5.09 -7.74
CA PHE A 155 23.77 4.55 -9.10
C PHE A 155 25.17 4.34 -9.68
N GLU A 156 25.55 3.10 -10.00
CA GLU A 156 26.85 2.79 -10.60
C GLU A 156 26.88 3.09 -12.11
N SER A 157 25.78 2.82 -12.84
CA SER A 157 25.79 2.92 -14.31
C SER A 157 24.50 3.44 -14.95
N ALA A 158 24.65 3.85 -16.21
CA ALA A 158 23.81 4.75 -17.00
C ALA A 158 22.29 4.54 -16.91
N ILE A 159 21.57 5.67 -16.83
CA ILE A 159 20.16 5.79 -17.19
C ILE A 159 20.05 5.55 -18.70
N VAL A 160 19.48 4.41 -19.11
CA VAL A 160 19.31 4.06 -20.52
C VAL A 160 17.84 4.19 -20.89
N PRO A 161 17.45 5.19 -21.69
CA PRO A 161 16.07 5.29 -22.16
C PRO A 161 15.75 4.16 -23.14
N LYS A 162 14.76 3.33 -22.82
CA LYS A 162 14.23 2.29 -23.72
C LYS A 162 13.03 2.83 -24.48
N TRP A 163 13.31 3.63 -25.52
CA TRP A 163 12.31 4.35 -26.32
C TRP A 163 11.18 3.49 -26.89
N LYS A 164 11.50 2.27 -27.34
CA LYS A 164 10.51 1.34 -27.90
C LYS A 164 9.39 1.02 -26.89
N ASN A 165 9.70 1.09 -25.60
CA ASN A 165 8.80 0.69 -24.52
C ASN A 165 8.34 1.89 -23.66
N GLY A 166 8.88 3.10 -23.86
CA GLY A 166 8.53 4.27 -23.05
C GLY A 166 9.02 4.21 -21.59
N VAL A 167 10.08 3.44 -21.33
CA VAL A 167 10.57 3.11 -19.98
C VAL A 167 11.96 3.71 -19.74
N ILE A 168 12.18 4.17 -18.51
CA ILE A 168 13.49 4.60 -18.01
C ILE A 168 14.14 3.42 -17.27
N ALA A 169 15.30 2.96 -17.73
CA ALA A 169 16.01 1.85 -17.10
C ALA A 169 17.25 2.34 -16.35
N PHE A 170 17.35 1.97 -15.07
CA PHE A 170 18.54 2.12 -14.23
C PHE A 170 19.26 0.77 -14.15
N ARG A 171 20.59 0.80 -14.17
CA ARG A 171 21.43 -0.39 -14.12
C ARG A 171 22.42 -0.32 -12.98
N ASN A 172 22.59 -1.43 -12.26
CA ASN A 172 23.46 -1.53 -11.10
C ASN A 172 23.15 -0.43 -10.07
N VAL A 173 21.96 -0.49 -9.51
CA VAL A 173 21.52 0.40 -8.44
C VAL A 173 21.93 -0.21 -7.12
N PHE A 174 22.75 0.49 -6.35
CA PHE A 174 23.10 0.12 -4.99
C PHE A 174 22.25 0.91 -4.02
N VAL A 175 21.71 0.23 -3.01
CA VAL A 175 20.76 0.75 -2.05
C VAL A 175 21.28 0.37 -0.68
N SER A 176 21.65 1.35 0.13
CA SER A 176 22.15 1.12 1.49
C SER A 176 21.42 1.97 2.52
N ARG A 177 21.17 1.40 3.68
CA ARG A 177 20.74 2.13 4.89
C ARG A 177 21.59 1.65 6.06
N ARG A 178 22.48 2.53 6.55
CA ARG A 178 23.40 2.29 7.68
C ARG A 178 23.50 3.54 8.57
N PRO A 179 23.78 3.38 9.87
CA PRO A 179 23.93 4.49 10.79
C PRO A 179 25.12 5.39 10.41
N GLY A 180 24.95 6.70 10.62
CA GLY A 180 25.99 7.69 10.31
C GLY A 180 26.15 8.01 8.82
N GLN A 181 25.22 7.56 7.97
CA GLN A 181 25.14 8.03 6.59
C GLN A 181 24.52 9.43 6.53
N VAL A 182 25.15 10.34 5.79
CA VAL A 182 24.54 11.65 5.47
C VAL A 182 23.19 11.39 4.78
N LYS A 183 22.12 12.06 5.22
CA LYS A 183 20.72 11.90 4.79
C LYS A 183 20.43 12.07 3.29
N SER A 184 21.44 12.18 2.43
CA SER A 184 21.32 12.20 0.98
C SER A 184 22.71 12.38 0.37
N SER A 185 23.29 11.34 -0.21
CA SER A 185 24.39 11.55 -1.14
C SER A 185 24.33 10.54 -2.27
N VAL A 186 23.80 10.97 -3.41
CA VAL A 186 23.95 10.25 -4.66
C VAL A 186 25.34 10.53 -5.20
N SER A 187 26.20 9.52 -5.17
CA SER A 187 27.53 9.57 -5.79
C SER A 187 27.58 8.58 -6.94
N LYS A 188 28.32 8.91 -7.99
CA LYS A 188 28.64 7.96 -9.05
C LYS A 188 29.90 7.21 -8.62
N GLY A 189 29.78 5.92 -8.34
CA GLY A 189 30.89 5.08 -7.89
C GLY A 189 30.60 3.61 -8.17
N SER A 190 31.65 2.79 -8.20
CA SER A 190 31.48 1.34 -8.29
C SER A 190 30.79 0.81 -7.04
N SER A 191 30.02 -0.28 -7.14
CA SER A 191 29.32 -0.90 -6.00
C SER A 191 30.27 -1.14 -4.81
N ASP A 192 31.50 -1.58 -5.09
CA ASP A 192 32.52 -1.84 -4.07
C ASP A 192 33.02 -0.54 -3.43
N ALA A 193 33.19 0.53 -4.22
CA ALA A 193 33.57 1.84 -3.71
C ALA A 193 32.44 2.49 -2.90
N ALA A 194 31.17 2.22 -3.23
CA ALA A 194 30.01 2.70 -2.50
C ALA A 194 29.82 1.97 -1.16
N ALA A 195 29.95 0.64 -1.17
CA ALA A 195 29.93 -0.19 0.04
C ALA A 195 31.11 0.15 0.96
N VAL A 196 32.31 0.35 0.41
CA VAL A 196 33.50 0.76 1.16
C VAL A 196 33.43 2.23 1.59
N ALA A 197 32.79 3.13 0.84
CA ALA A 197 32.57 4.51 1.29
C ALA A 197 31.46 4.61 2.34
N ALA A 198 30.48 3.71 2.33
CA ALA A 198 29.49 3.56 3.40
C ALA A 198 30.14 3.02 4.68
N ALA A 199 30.93 1.94 4.57
CA ALA A 199 31.65 1.34 5.70
C ALA A 199 32.85 2.20 6.19
N GLY A 200 33.55 2.88 5.28
CA GLY A 200 34.75 3.67 5.54
C GLY A 200 34.47 5.06 6.10
N ARG A 201 33.29 5.65 5.82
CA ARG A 201 32.83 6.89 6.46
C ARG A 201 32.61 6.71 7.97
N GLN A 202 32.40 5.48 8.43
CA GLN A 202 32.30 5.10 9.84
C GLN A 202 33.61 5.37 10.61
N ALA A 203 34.78 5.32 9.95
CA ALA A 203 36.08 5.52 10.58
C ALA A 203 36.52 7.00 10.67
N HIS A 204 35.91 7.92 9.90
CA HIS A 204 36.38 9.31 9.76
C HIS A 204 35.37 10.37 10.24
N LEU A 205 34.15 9.98 10.66
CA LEU A 205 33.09 10.91 11.06
C LEU A 205 32.63 10.75 12.52
N ILE A 206 33.52 10.29 13.41
CA ILE A 206 33.30 10.32 14.86
C ILE A 206 33.15 11.77 15.39
N GLU A 207 33.35 12.81 14.57
CA GLU A 207 33.52 14.19 15.05
C GLU A 207 32.43 15.21 14.66
N TYR A 208 31.37 14.86 13.92
CA TYR A 208 30.27 15.81 13.66
C TYR A 208 28.89 15.16 13.71
N SER A 209 28.19 15.37 14.83
CA SER A 209 26.85 14.89 15.15
C SER A 209 25.76 15.79 14.57
N ASP A 210 25.11 15.34 13.49
CA ASP A 210 23.65 15.52 13.34
C ASP A 210 22.95 14.63 14.41
N PRO A 211 21.68 14.89 14.80
CA PRO A 211 21.07 14.27 15.98
C PRO A 211 21.30 12.76 16.00
N GLU A 212 21.87 12.26 17.11
CA GLU A 212 22.39 10.90 17.29
C GLU A 212 21.48 9.87 16.62
N ASP A 213 21.90 9.39 15.45
CA ASP A 213 21.23 8.29 14.76
C ASP A 213 21.54 7.01 15.55
N ASP A 214 20.60 6.57 16.38
CA ASP A 214 20.77 5.45 17.32
C ASP A 214 21.08 4.11 16.65
N GLY A 215 20.87 4.01 15.33
CA GLY A 215 21.10 2.80 14.55
C GLY A 215 20.10 1.67 14.84
N ASN A 216 19.04 1.96 15.60
CA ASN A 216 18.03 0.99 16.03
C ASN A 216 16.95 0.79 14.97
N TYR A 217 17.36 0.38 13.77
CA TYR A 217 16.47 0.10 12.66
C TYR A 217 17.06 -1.00 11.78
N THR A 218 16.20 -1.54 10.91
CA THR A 218 16.65 -2.54 9.93
C THR A 218 17.60 -1.89 8.94
N GLN A 219 18.83 -2.39 8.91
CA GLN A 219 19.88 -1.95 8.00
C GLN A 219 19.88 -2.87 6.78
N PHE A 220 20.27 -2.36 5.63
CA PHE A 220 20.35 -3.18 4.43
C PHE A 220 21.40 -2.65 3.47
N ASP A 221 22.07 -3.57 2.78
CA ASP A 221 23.03 -3.32 1.72
C ASP A 221 22.63 -4.19 0.52
N VAL A 222 21.99 -3.58 -0.47
CA VAL A 222 21.32 -4.28 -1.56
C VAL A 222 21.80 -3.71 -2.90
N THR A 223 22.17 -4.59 -3.80
CA THR A 223 22.49 -4.29 -5.19
C THR A 223 21.35 -4.81 -6.08
N ILE A 224 20.94 -3.99 -7.03
CA ILE A 224 19.85 -4.27 -7.96
C ILE A 224 20.40 -4.15 -9.38
N ALA A 225 20.34 -5.22 -10.16
CA ALA A 225 20.91 -5.26 -11.50
C ALA A 225 20.16 -4.34 -12.47
N ASN A 226 18.82 -4.41 -12.50
CA ASN A 226 18.01 -3.56 -13.37
C ASN A 226 16.76 -3.06 -12.65
N VAL A 227 16.46 -1.76 -12.80
CA VAL A 227 15.21 -1.14 -12.38
C VAL A 227 14.61 -0.42 -13.58
N ASN A 228 13.47 -0.87 -14.06
CA ASN A 228 12.71 -0.27 -15.14
C ASN A 228 11.55 0.53 -14.50
N VAL A 229 11.42 1.82 -14.81
CA VAL A 229 10.32 2.65 -14.29
C VAL A 229 9.57 3.40 -15.38
N THR A 230 8.29 3.58 -15.15
CA THR A 230 7.40 4.50 -15.84
C THR A 230 6.99 5.61 -14.87
N LEU A 231 6.94 6.85 -15.34
CA LEU A 231 6.58 8.04 -14.55
C LEU A 231 5.17 8.52 -14.92
N SER A 232 4.47 9.14 -13.99
CA SER A 232 3.17 9.78 -14.20
C SER A 232 3.10 11.13 -13.48
N PHE A 233 2.91 12.21 -14.23
CA PHE A 233 2.76 13.55 -13.67
C PHE A 233 1.41 13.72 -12.99
N LEU A 234 0.36 13.07 -13.51
CA LEU A 234 -0.96 13.09 -12.90
C LEU A 234 -0.91 12.46 -11.50
N ASN A 235 -0.17 11.36 -11.34
CA ASN A 235 -0.01 10.70 -10.05
C ASN A 235 0.80 11.60 -9.09
N TRP A 236 1.88 12.19 -9.59
CA TRP A 236 2.71 13.13 -8.81
C TRP A 236 1.91 14.36 -8.34
N TRP A 237 1.14 14.99 -9.23
CA TRP A 237 0.31 16.15 -8.92
C TRP A 237 -0.81 15.83 -7.91
N ASN A 238 -1.33 14.61 -7.96
CA ASN A 238 -2.35 14.12 -7.02
C ASN A 238 -1.75 13.58 -5.71
N GLY A 239 -0.44 13.69 -5.48
CA GLY A 239 0.21 13.24 -4.25
C GLY A 239 0.50 11.73 -4.16
N LYS A 240 0.23 10.96 -5.21
CA LYS A 240 0.42 9.49 -5.29
C LYS A 240 1.86 9.05 -5.60
N GLY A 241 2.78 10.01 -5.68
CA GLY A 241 4.14 9.80 -6.13
C GLY A 241 4.31 9.81 -7.65
N LEU A 242 5.57 9.91 -8.09
CA LEU A 242 5.92 10.05 -9.51
C LEU A 242 5.94 8.71 -10.26
N LEU A 243 6.15 7.62 -9.55
CA LEU A 243 6.29 6.28 -10.12
C LEU A 243 4.92 5.71 -10.46
N LYS A 244 4.75 5.25 -11.71
CA LYS A 244 3.53 4.59 -12.17
C LYS A 244 3.73 3.08 -12.19
N ASP A 245 4.67 2.60 -13.01
CA ASP A 245 4.99 1.18 -13.15
C ASP A 245 6.46 0.97 -12.78
N VAL A 246 6.74 -0.09 -12.03
CA VAL A 246 8.10 -0.42 -11.57
C VAL A 246 8.35 -1.91 -11.78
N GLU A 247 9.43 -2.23 -12.47
CA GLU A 247 9.92 -3.59 -12.67
C GLU A 247 11.36 -3.68 -12.17
N VAL A 248 11.58 -4.54 -11.19
CA VAL A 248 12.88 -4.75 -10.53
C VAL A 248 13.36 -6.16 -10.86
N ASN A 249 14.61 -6.27 -11.32
CA ASN A 249 15.21 -7.55 -11.66
C ASN A 249 16.63 -7.66 -11.09
N GLY A 250 16.94 -8.82 -10.49
CA GLY A 250 18.28 -9.18 -10.05
C GLY A 250 18.67 -8.45 -8.76
N VAL A 251 17.95 -8.70 -7.68
CA VAL A 251 18.20 -8.12 -6.35
C VAL A 251 19.10 -9.05 -5.54
N ARG A 252 20.23 -8.54 -5.06
CA ARG A 252 21.21 -9.27 -4.24
C ARG A 252 21.64 -8.43 -3.06
N GLY A 253 21.81 -9.03 -1.89
CA GLY A 253 22.31 -8.26 -0.76
C GLY A 253 22.04 -8.87 0.60
N VAL A 254 22.21 -8.03 1.60
CA VAL A 254 22.09 -8.37 3.01
C VAL A 254 21.09 -7.44 3.67
N VAL A 255 20.18 -8.02 4.46
CA VAL A 255 19.31 -7.29 5.39
C VAL A 255 19.80 -7.64 6.80
N ASP A 256 20.21 -6.64 7.55
CA ASP A 256 20.83 -6.76 8.85
C ASP A 256 19.93 -6.11 9.92
N ARG A 257 19.37 -6.95 10.78
CA ARG A 257 18.54 -6.55 11.92
C ARG A 257 19.22 -6.82 13.25
N THR A 258 20.52 -7.12 13.26
CA THR A 258 21.23 -7.48 14.50
C THR A 258 21.35 -6.32 15.50
N SER A 259 21.29 -5.07 15.02
CA SER A 259 21.28 -3.86 15.85
C SER A 259 19.89 -3.53 16.42
N VAL A 260 18.83 -4.18 15.93
CA VAL A 260 17.46 -3.86 16.32
C VAL A 260 17.21 -4.37 17.74
N GLN A 261 16.85 -3.45 18.62
CA GLN A 261 16.49 -3.70 20.00
C GLN A 261 15.07 -3.18 20.24
N TRP A 262 14.25 -4.03 20.83
CA TRP A 262 12.88 -3.68 21.18
C TRP A 262 12.85 -3.11 22.60
N PRO A 263 11.98 -2.13 22.88
CA PRO A 263 11.74 -1.70 24.25
C PRO A 263 11.27 -2.89 25.10
N ILE A 264 11.64 -2.88 26.38
CA ILE A 264 11.28 -3.95 27.34
C ILE A 264 9.79 -3.90 27.69
N GLU A 265 9.15 -2.74 27.51
CA GLU A 265 7.73 -2.54 27.75
C GLU A 265 6.89 -3.13 26.63
N GLU A 266 5.75 -3.72 26.98
CA GLU A 266 4.75 -4.18 26.00
C GLU A 266 4.15 -2.97 25.29
N VAL A 267 4.53 -2.79 24.03
CA VAL A 267 4.00 -1.75 23.15
C VAL A 267 2.92 -2.36 22.26
N ASP A 268 1.81 -1.66 22.10
CA ASP A 268 0.75 -2.05 21.17
C ASP A 268 1.30 -2.17 19.74
N PRO A 269 1.19 -3.33 19.07
CA PRO A 269 1.70 -3.50 17.71
C PRO A 269 1.13 -2.49 16.71
N LEU A 270 -0.13 -2.07 16.91
CA LEU A 270 -0.81 -1.11 16.04
C LEU A 270 -0.17 0.30 16.05
N SER A 271 0.66 0.61 17.06
CA SER A 271 1.40 1.87 17.14
C SER A 271 2.56 1.97 16.16
N TYR A 272 3.03 0.85 15.60
CA TYR A 272 4.10 0.81 14.60
C TYR A 272 3.61 1.05 13.17
N ARG A 273 2.31 1.27 12.98
CA ARG A 273 1.71 1.52 11.67
C ARG A 273 2.22 2.84 11.09
N HIS A 274 2.51 2.81 9.80
CA HIS A 274 2.95 3.98 9.05
C HIS A 274 1.78 4.96 8.84
N GLU A 275 2.03 6.23 9.15
CA GLU A 275 1.10 7.31 8.83
C GLU A 275 1.39 7.83 7.42
N HIS A 276 0.33 7.98 6.62
CA HIS A 276 0.46 8.43 5.24
C HIS A 276 1.11 9.82 5.14
N GLN A 277 2.22 9.91 4.40
CA GLN A 277 2.93 11.16 4.18
C GLN A 277 2.88 11.58 2.70
N PRO A 278 2.71 12.88 2.39
CA PRO A 278 2.78 13.35 1.01
C PRO A 278 4.12 12.98 0.37
N GLY A 279 4.06 12.22 -0.73
CA GLY A 279 5.25 11.70 -1.40
C GLY A 279 5.45 10.19 -1.25
N ASP A 280 4.65 9.54 -0.41
CA ASP A 280 4.49 8.09 -0.43
C ASP A 280 4.11 7.60 -1.83
N PHE A 281 4.71 6.48 -2.25
CA PHE A 281 4.47 5.95 -3.58
C PHE A 281 3.19 5.11 -3.61
N GLU A 282 2.40 5.30 -4.66
CA GLU A 282 1.32 4.41 -5.09
C GLU A 282 1.63 3.91 -6.50
N ILE A 283 2.30 2.77 -6.57
CA ILE A 283 2.68 2.16 -7.83
C ILE A 283 1.48 1.36 -8.36
N GLU A 284 1.09 1.61 -9.61
CA GLU A 284 -0.04 0.94 -10.27
C GLU A 284 0.32 -0.46 -10.78
N SER A 285 1.58 -0.73 -11.11
CA SER A 285 2.03 -2.08 -11.47
C SER A 285 3.43 -2.33 -10.95
N PHE A 286 3.59 -3.34 -10.10
CA PHE A 286 4.89 -3.71 -9.54
C PHE A 286 5.27 -5.13 -9.91
N LYS A 287 6.47 -5.30 -10.46
CA LYS A 287 7.06 -6.59 -10.80
C LYS A 287 8.43 -6.73 -10.15
N LEU A 288 8.68 -7.89 -9.57
CA LEU A 288 9.96 -8.23 -8.96
C LEU A 288 10.37 -9.64 -9.39
N GLU A 289 11.53 -9.74 -10.00
CA GLU A 289 12.10 -11.00 -10.46
C GLU A 289 13.52 -11.19 -9.92
N ASP A 290 13.84 -12.45 -9.63
CA ASP A 290 15.18 -12.85 -9.20
C ASP A 290 15.73 -12.03 -8.01
N LEU A 291 15.07 -12.14 -6.86
CA LEU A 291 15.57 -11.62 -5.58
C LEU A 291 16.22 -12.74 -4.77
N LEU A 292 17.38 -12.44 -4.19
CA LEU A 292 18.06 -13.27 -3.21
C LEU A 292 18.71 -12.37 -2.16
N LEU A 293 18.21 -12.44 -0.93
CA LEU A 293 18.70 -11.68 0.21
C LEU A 293 19.14 -12.63 1.33
N THR A 294 20.19 -12.25 2.05
CA THR A 294 20.57 -12.90 3.31
C THR A 294 20.09 -12.04 4.47
N ILE A 295 19.31 -12.63 5.37
CA ILE A 295 18.74 -11.93 6.53
C ILE A 295 19.50 -12.33 7.78
N TYR A 296 19.95 -11.32 8.53
CA TYR A 296 20.46 -11.47 9.90
C TYR A 296 19.41 -10.93 10.86
N GLN A 297 18.89 -11.77 11.74
CA GLN A 297 17.93 -11.37 12.78
C GLN A 297 18.65 -11.11 14.11
N PRO A 298 18.02 -10.36 15.05
CA PRO A 298 18.54 -10.20 16.40
C PRO A 298 18.58 -11.52 17.20
N ASP A 299 19.13 -11.48 18.41
CA ASP A 299 19.17 -12.59 19.36
C ASP A 299 19.88 -13.87 18.85
N GLY A 300 20.93 -13.68 18.06
CA GLY A 300 21.76 -14.79 17.57
C GLY A 300 21.00 -15.82 16.74
N PHE A 301 19.93 -15.42 16.04
CA PHE A 301 19.30 -16.28 15.04
C PHE A 301 20.32 -16.58 13.94
N ARG A 302 20.30 -17.81 13.39
CA ARG A 302 21.20 -18.14 12.28
C ARG A 302 20.89 -17.23 11.08
N PRO A 303 21.88 -16.82 10.28
CA PRO A 303 21.59 -16.18 9.01
C PRO A 303 20.80 -17.14 8.10
N PHE A 304 19.83 -16.61 7.37
CA PHE A 304 19.05 -17.40 6.41
C PHE A 304 18.80 -16.62 5.13
N SER A 305 18.57 -17.35 4.04
CA SER A 305 18.30 -16.76 2.73
C SER A 305 16.81 -16.64 2.47
N VAL A 306 16.40 -15.51 1.91
CA VAL A 306 15.06 -15.31 1.34
C VAL A 306 15.23 -15.04 -0.14
N SER A 307 14.50 -15.79 -0.97
CA SER A 307 14.45 -15.58 -2.41
C SER A 307 13.02 -15.37 -2.88
N ILE A 308 12.87 -14.48 -3.87
CA ILE A 308 11.63 -14.33 -4.63
C ILE A 308 12.00 -14.60 -6.08
N TYR A 309 11.45 -15.66 -6.66
CA TYR A 309 11.70 -16.02 -8.05
C TYR A 309 10.91 -15.11 -8.99
N SER A 310 9.65 -14.90 -8.66
CA SER A 310 8.73 -14.04 -9.41
C SER A 310 7.66 -13.50 -8.47
N CYS A 311 7.40 -12.19 -8.55
CA CYS A 311 6.36 -11.48 -7.84
C CYS A 311 5.72 -10.45 -8.77
N GLU A 312 4.40 -10.48 -8.86
CA GLU A 312 3.60 -9.52 -9.61
C GLU A 312 2.45 -9.03 -8.74
N LEU A 313 2.45 -7.73 -8.48
CA LEU A 313 1.43 -7.05 -7.70
C LEU A 313 0.60 -6.15 -8.60
N PRO A 314 -0.74 -6.18 -8.48
CA PRO A 314 -1.64 -5.31 -9.25
C PRO A 314 -1.58 -3.85 -8.81
N ARG A 315 -1.03 -3.57 -7.63
CA ARG A 315 -0.76 -2.26 -7.06
C ARG A 315 0.23 -2.44 -5.91
N LEU A 316 1.06 -1.44 -5.63
CA LEU A 316 1.94 -1.41 -4.47
C LEU A 316 1.97 -0.01 -3.87
N ARG A 317 1.27 0.17 -2.76
CA ARG A 317 1.20 1.41 -1.99
C ARG A 317 2.06 1.28 -0.75
N LYS A 318 2.83 2.33 -0.43
CA LYS A 318 3.60 2.36 0.81
C LYS A 318 2.72 2.25 2.06
N GLN A 319 1.55 2.89 2.06
CA GLN A 319 0.60 2.82 3.18
C GLN A 319 0.03 1.40 3.40
N TRP A 320 -0.28 0.67 2.33
CA TRP A 320 -0.95 -0.64 2.38
C TRP A 320 0.01 -1.79 2.05
N LEU A 321 1.28 -1.66 2.42
CA LEU A 321 2.36 -2.50 1.91
C LEU A 321 2.08 -3.99 2.13
N PHE A 322 1.76 -4.40 3.36
CA PHE A 322 1.52 -5.80 3.67
C PHE A 322 0.26 -6.34 2.99
N TYR A 323 -0.83 -5.56 2.97
CA TYR A 323 -2.07 -5.91 2.29
C TYR A 323 -1.89 -6.12 0.78
N ASP A 324 -1.14 -5.22 0.13
CA ASP A 324 -0.89 -5.29 -1.31
C ASP A 324 -0.08 -6.57 -1.67
N PHE A 325 0.82 -7.05 -0.79
CA PHE A 325 1.47 -8.36 -0.96
C PHE A 325 0.52 -9.55 -0.76
N LEU A 326 -0.40 -9.51 0.21
CA LEU A 326 -1.43 -10.56 0.36
C LEU A 326 -2.35 -10.64 -0.86
N SER A 327 -2.58 -9.50 -1.51
CA SER A 327 -3.37 -9.36 -2.73
C SER A 327 -2.56 -9.55 -4.03
N ALA A 328 -1.35 -10.12 -3.97
CA ALA A 328 -0.51 -10.41 -5.14
C ALA A 328 -1.23 -11.19 -6.24
N ASN A 329 -0.94 -10.91 -7.51
CA ASN A 329 -1.43 -11.72 -8.64
C ASN A 329 -0.69 -13.06 -8.71
N HIS A 330 0.59 -13.03 -8.40
CA HIS A 330 1.41 -14.22 -8.21
C HIS A 330 2.65 -13.81 -7.42
N MET A 331 3.04 -14.62 -6.45
CA MET A 331 4.32 -14.49 -5.77
C MET A 331 4.84 -15.90 -5.51
N SER A 332 6.11 -16.14 -5.81
CA SER A 332 6.76 -17.43 -5.56
C SER A 332 8.20 -17.23 -5.14
N GLY A 333 8.68 -18.07 -4.25
CA GLY A 333 10.02 -17.93 -3.70
C GLY A 333 10.38 -19.03 -2.73
N SER A 334 11.46 -18.81 -1.99
CA SER A 334 11.85 -19.64 -0.86
C SER A 334 12.22 -18.79 0.34
N PHE A 335 11.88 -19.28 1.52
CA PHE A 335 12.17 -18.65 2.80
C PHE A 335 12.92 -19.66 3.66
N ASP A 336 14.22 -19.44 3.90
CA ASP A 336 15.12 -20.40 4.57
C ASP A 336 15.04 -21.82 3.96
N GLY A 337 15.00 -21.88 2.62
CA GLY A 337 14.87 -23.13 1.85
C GLY A 337 13.44 -23.70 1.75
N SER A 338 12.48 -23.13 2.48
CA SER A 338 11.06 -23.53 2.45
C SER A 338 10.35 -22.85 1.30
N LEU A 339 9.76 -23.60 0.38
CA LEU A 339 9.08 -23.02 -0.78
C LEU A 339 7.78 -22.35 -0.35
N PHE A 340 7.53 -21.14 -0.86
CA PHE A 340 6.27 -20.45 -0.66
C PHE A 340 5.67 -19.95 -1.97
N THR A 341 4.34 -19.86 -1.99
CA THR A 341 3.57 -19.31 -3.11
C THR A 341 2.38 -18.51 -2.61
N ILE A 342 2.05 -17.45 -3.33
CA ILE A 342 0.80 -16.69 -3.22
C ILE A 342 0.20 -16.65 -4.61
N HIS A 343 -1.02 -17.15 -4.75
CA HIS A 343 -1.73 -17.16 -6.03
C HIS A 343 -3.23 -17.03 -5.80
N PRO A 344 -3.98 -16.45 -6.77
CA PRO A 344 -5.43 -16.47 -6.75
C PRO A 344 -5.93 -17.91 -6.61
N ARG A 345 -6.82 -18.15 -5.65
CA ARG A 345 -7.34 -19.48 -5.38
C ARG A 345 -8.07 -20.01 -6.62
N GLN A 346 -7.56 -21.09 -7.19
CA GLN A 346 -8.25 -21.80 -8.26
C GLN A 346 -9.26 -22.77 -7.64
N VAL A 347 -10.55 -22.51 -7.82
CA VAL A 347 -11.59 -23.50 -7.52
C VAL A 347 -11.66 -24.49 -8.68
N HIS A 348 -11.68 -25.79 -8.39
CA HIS A 348 -11.86 -26.82 -9.42
C HIS A 348 -13.34 -26.88 -9.80
N GLY A 349 -13.68 -26.49 -11.04
CA GLY A 349 -15.04 -26.48 -11.58
C GLY A 349 -15.27 -25.30 -12.52
N ILE A 350 -16.28 -25.38 -13.40
CA ILE A 350 -16.75 -24.25 -14.23
C ILE A 350 -17.55 -23.32 -13.32
N VAL A 351 -16.86 -22.61 -12.43
CA VAL A 351 -17.47 -21.65 -11.52
C VAL A 351 -16.84 -20.30 -11.84
N SER A 352 -17.64 -19.41 -12.42
CA SER A 352 -17.24 -18.02 -12.68
C SER A 352 -16.72 -17.38 -11.38
N ARG A 353 -15.80 -16.40 -11.47
CA ARG A 353 -15.28 -15.65 -10.30
C ARG A 353 -16.38 -15.14 -9.36
N GLN A 354 -17.59 -14.90 -9.89
CA GLN A 354 -18.80 -14.46 -9.18
C GLN A 354 -19.46 -15.53 -8.27
N ASP A 355 -19.28 -16.83 -8.50
CA ASP A 355 -19.96 -17.90 -7.73
C ASP A 355 -19.06 -18.54 -6.63
N GLN A 356 -17.82 -18.05 -6.46
CA GLN A 356 -16.89 -18.59 -5.44
C GLN A 356 -17.32 -18.28 -4.00
N GLY A 357 -17.94 -17.12 -3.76
CA GLY A 357 -18.44 -16.73 -2.43
C GLY A 357 -19.58 -17.63 -1.96
N ALA A 358 -20.53 -17.96 -2.85
CA ALA A 358 -21.70 -18.78 -2.55
C ALA A 358 -21.34 -20.22 -2.12
N MET A 359 -20.27 -20.82 -2.65
CA MET A 359 -19.82 -22.17 -2.25
C MET A 359 -19.19 -22.23 -0.85
N MET A 360 -18.75 -21.10 -0.27
CA MET A 360 -18.15 -21.07 1.06
C MET A 360 -19.15 -20.84 2.20
N GLY A 361 -20.45 -20.81 1.89
CA GLY A 361 -21.49 -20.55 2.89
C GLY A 361 -21.46 -19.12 3.44
N LEU A 362 -20.68 -18.24 2.79
CA LEU A 362 -20.62 -16.80 3.04
C LEU A 362 -21.65 -16.16 2.12
N GLY A 363 -22.68 -15.56 2.72
CA GLY A 363 -23.72 -14.83 2.01
C GLY A 363 -23.14 -13.79 1.05
N GLU A 364 -23.79 -13.69 -0.10
CA GLU A 364 -23.67 -12.65 -1.13
C GLU A 364 -22.40 -12.59 -2.01
N GLN A 365 -22.64 -12.62 -3.32
CA GLN A 365 -21.66 -12.82 -4.40
C GLN A 365 -20.76 -11.61 -4.66
N ASN A 366 -21.06 -10.43 -4.10
CA ASN A 366 -20.39 -9.16 -4.42
C ASN A 366 -19.46 -8.64 -3.30
N ALA A 367 -19.38 -9.30 -2.14
CA ALA A 367 -18.61 -8.81 -0.99
C ALA A 367 -17.10 -8.91 -1.17
N TRP A 368 -16.66 -9.87 -1.99
CA TRP A 368 -15.27 -10.29 -2.11
C TRP A 368 -14.73 -9.98 -3.50
N GLN A 369 -13.62 -9.24 -3.59
CA GLN A 369 -12.96 -8.97 -4.88
C GLN A 369 -12.00 -10.09 -5.26
N LYS A 370 -11.31 -10.68 -4.28
CA LYS A 370 -10.23 -11.62 -4.55
C LYS A 370 -10.09 -12.66 -3.44
N PHE A 371 -9.94 -13.91 -3.86
CA PHE A 371 -9.52 -15.02 -3.00
C PHE A 371 -8.08 -15.36 -3.32
N SER A 372 -7.19 -15.22 -2.33
CA SER A 372 -5.76 -15.51 -2.45
C SER A 372 -5.43 -16.76 -1.63
N ARG A 373 -4.61 -17.65 -2.16
CA ARG A 373 -4.07 -18.79 -1.43
C ARG A 373 -2.58 -18.57 -1.23
N LEU A 374 -2.20 -18.45 0.04
CA LEU A 374 -0.82 -18.49 0.50
C LEU A 374 -0.50 -19.91 0.94
N ARG A 375 0.65 -20.43 0.51
CA ARG A 375 1.18 -21.72 0.92
C ARG A 375 2.66 -21.60 1.21
N ILE A 376 3.12 -22.15 2.32
CA ILE A 376 4.53 -22.38 2.62
C ILE A 376 4.70 -23.81 3.14
N ASP A 377 5.66 -24.54 2.57
CA ASP A 377 5.91 -25.95 2.88
C ASP A 377 7.27 -26.10 3.58
N GLY A 378 7.28 -26.80 4.71
CA GLY A 378 8.48 -27.18 5.44
C GLY A 378 9.14 -26.06 6.25
N LEU A 379 8.40 -25.01 6.61
CA LEU A 379 8.92 -23.90 7.40
C LEU A 379 9.39 -24.40 8.78
N LYS A 380 10.66 -24.20 9.10
CA LYS A 380 11.17 -24.51 10.43
C LYS A 380 10.44 -23.69 11.48
N ILE A 381 10.04 -24.34 12.58
CA ILE A 381 9.25 -23.70 13.65
C ILE A 381 9.99 -22.53 14.33
N ASP A 382 11.31 -22.49 14.23
CA ASP A 382 12.13 -21.43 14.81
C ASP A 382 11.87 -20.03 14.23
N HIS A 383 11.25 -19.95 13.06
CA HIS A 383 10.77 -18.69 12.49
C HIS A 383 9.46 -18.19 13.13
N LEU A 384 8.71 -19.07 13.83
CA LEU A 384 7.42 -18.73 14.45
C LEU A 384 7.51 -18.65 15.99
N ASN A 385 8.53 -19.24 16.61
CA ASN A 385 8.61 -19.42 18.06
C ASN A 385 9.30 -18.27 18.82
N ARG A 386 10.05 -17.40 18.13
CA ARG A 386 10.84 -16.35 18.79
C ARG A 386 10.04 -15.07 18.98
N GLY A 387 10.02 -14.59 20.23
CA GLY A 387 9.34 -13.34 20.59
C GLY A 387 7.81 -13.44 20.49
N VAL A 388 7.27 -14.66 20.45
CA VAL A 388 5.83 -14.91 20.35
C VAL A 388 5.38 -15.70 21.56
N GLU A 389 4.34 -15.20 22.21
CA GLU A 389 3.68 -15.91 23.31
C GLU A 389 2.70 -16.97 22.79
N GLY A 390 2.45 -17.99 23.61
CA GLY A 390 1.48 -19.04 23.29
C GLY A 390 2.08 -20.25 22.55
N PRO A 391 1.25 -21.03 21.85
CA PRO A 391 1.63 -22.36 21.37
C PRO A 391 2.85 -22.41 20.47
N PHE A 392 3.04 -21.41 19.60
CA PHE A 392 4.23 -21.36 18.74
C PHE A 392 5.51 -21.20 19.57
N GLY A 393 5.49 -20.37 20.62
CA GLY A 393 6.62 -20.20 21.54
C GLY A 393 6.93 -21.44 22.38
N TRP A 394 5.97 -22.35 22.57
CA TRP A 394 6.19 -23.59 23.32
C TRP A 394 6.93 -24.66 22.51
N ILE A 395 6.86 -24.56 21.18
CA ILE A 395 7.43 -25.55 20.25
C ILE A 395 8.84 -25.10 19.86
N TYR A 396 9.85 -25.89 20.25
CA TYR A 396 11.25 -25.56 20.01
C TYR A 396 11.89 -26.37 18.87
N GLU A 397 11.23 -27.42 18.38
CA GLU A 397 11.72 -28.28 17.31
C GLU A 397 10.55 -28.75 16.43
N GLY A 398 10.81 -28.89 15.13
CA GLY A 398 9.86 -29.37 14.12
C GLY A 398 9.72 -28.43 12.93
N ASN A 399 8.90 -28.84 11.96
CA ASN A 399 8.59 -28.05 10.77
C ASN A 399 7.08 -27.87 10.62
N VAL A 400 6.68 -26.86 9.87
CA VAL A 400 5.28 -26.47 9.69
C VAL A 400 4.97 -26.25 8.21
N ASP A 401 3.88 -26.83 7.73
CA ASP A 401 3.29 -26.47 6.44
C ASP A 401 2.06 -25.60 6.68
N ILE A 402 2.04 -24.39 6.13
CA ILE A 402 0.93 -23.45 6.31
C ILE A 402 0.25 -23.25 4.96
N VAL A 403 -1.08 -23.42 4.94
CA VAL A 403 -1.95 -23.05 3.84
C VAL A 403 -2.98 -22.06 4.38
N ALA A 404 -2.94 -20.83 3.90
CA ALA A 404 -3.89 -19.78 4.26
C ALA A 404 -4.71 -19.38 3.03
N ASP A 405 -6.03 -19.54 3.11
CA ASP A 405 -6.98 -19.02 2.13
C ASP A 405 -7.47 -17.65 2.63
N VAL A 406 -7.01 -16.58 1.98
CA VAL A 406 -7.31 -15.17 2.31
C VAL A 406 -8.44 -14.66 1.44
N MET A 407 -9.48 -14.11 2.06
CA MET A 407 -10.62 -13.48 1.41
C MET A 407 -10.48 -11.97 1.54
N LEU A 408 -10.34 -11.28 0.41
CA LEU A 408 -10.10 -9.85 0.34
C LEU A 408 -11.40 -9.14 -0.06
N PRO A 409 -11.84 -8.13 0.72
CA PRO A 409 -13.09 -7.43 0.47
C PRO A 409 -13.04 -6.65 -0.84
N ALA A 410 -14.20 -6.39 -1.44
CA ALA A 410 -14.26 -5.60 -2.66
C ALA A 410 -14.05 -4.10 -2.43
N GLU A 411 -13.24 -3.48 -3.29
CA GLU A 411 -13.18 -2.02 -3.44
C GLU A 411 -14.45 -1.58 -4.20
N THR A 412 -15.50 -1.18 -3.48
CA THR A 412 -16.79 -0.77 -4.07
C THR A 412 -17.02 0.73 -4.03
N ASP A 413 -17.66 1.26 -5.08
CA ASP A 413 -18.31 2.57 -5.08
C ASP A 413 -19.43 2.62 -4.02
N GLU A 414 -19.68 3.81 -3.46
CA GLU A 414 -20.55 4.16 -2.31
C GLU A 414 -21.96 3.54 -2.28
N GLY A 415 -22.47 2.97 -3.39
CA GLY A 415 -23.82 2.39 -3.48
C GLY A 415 -23.95 0.92 -3.05
N ILE A 416 -22.86 0.13 -3.10
CA ILE A 416 -22.87 -1.31 -2.74
C ILE A 416 -22.44 -1.51 -1.27
N THR A 417 -21.80 -0.50 -0.68
CA THR A 417 -21.21 -0.53 0.67
C THR A 417 -22.24 -0.80 1.76
N LYS A 418 -23.45 -0.26 1.66
CA LYS A 418 -24.50 -0.44 2.67
C LYS A 418 -24.95 -1.89 2.84
N VAL A 419 -25.10 -2.63 1.74
CA VAL A 419 -25.50 -4.06 1.79
C VAL A 419 -24.36 -4.91 2.37
N MET A 420 -23.12 -4.54 2.07
CA MET A 420 -21.93 -5.23 2.61
C MET A 420 -21.76 -4.99 4.11
N ALA A 421 -22.08 -3.79 4.59
CA ALA A 421 -22.03 -3.48 6.02
C ALA A 421 -22.92 -4.45 6.83
N ASP A 422 -24.18 -4.66 6.41
CA ASP A 422 -25.09 -5.59 7.09
C ASP A 422 -24.55 -7.04 7.11
N PHE A 423 -23.88 -7.47 6.04
CA PHE A 423 -23.25 -8.80 5.97
C PHE A 423 -22.05 -8.91 6.92
N TYR A 424 -21.19 -7.89 6.93
CA TYR A 424 -20.03 -7.82 7.79
C TYR A 424 -20.41 -7.77 9.28
N ASP A 425 -21.50 -7.07 9.62
CA ASP A 425 -22.05 -7.01 10.97
C ASP A 425 -22.56 -8.40 11.42
N GLN A 426 -23.28 -9.14 10.56
CA GLN A 426 -23.70 -10.51 10.85
C GLN A 426 -22.51 -11.46 11.05
N LEU A 427 -21.44 -11.27 10.27
CA LEU A 427 -20.23 -12.07 10.38
C LEU A 427 -19.51 -11.78 11.70
N GLU A 428 -19.38 -10.51 12.07
CA GLU A 428 -18.85 -10.08 13.36
C GLU A 428 -19.65 -10.72 14.51
N GLU A 429 -20.98 -10.63 14.49
CA GLU A 429 -21.84 -11.22 15.51
C GLU A 429 -21.63 -12.74 15.62
N ALA A 430 -21.57 -13.46 14.50
CA ALA A 430 -21.34 -14.90 14.48
C ALA A 430 -19.96 -15.29 15.03
N VAL A 431 -18.93 -14.47 14.78
CA VAL A 431 -17.56 -14.67 15.29
C VAL A 431 -17.51 -14.39 16.79
N ILE A 432 -18.08 -13.27 17.24
CA ILE A 432 -18.14 -12.89 18.66
C ILE A 432 -18.91 -13.95 19.46
N LEU A 433 -20.07 -14.40 18.99
CA LEU A 433 -20.87 -15.44 19.66
C LEU A 433 -20.10 -16.75 19.80
N ASN A 434 -19.36 -17.17 18.76
CA ASN A 434 -18.50 -18.35 18.84
C ASN A 434 -17.39 -18.17 19.87
N LYS A 435 -16.76 -16.98 19.94
CA LYS A 435 -15.70 -16.66 20.89
C LYS A 435 -16.21 -16.63 22.34
N GLN A 436 -17.36 -16.00 22.58
CA GLN A 436 -17.98 -15.94 23.92
C GLN A 436 -18.39 -17.32 24.44
N ARG A 437 -18.90 -18.20 23.55
CA ARG A 437 -19.21 -19.58 23.91
C ARG A 437 -17.97 -20.38 24.35
N LEU A 438 -16.80 -20.07 23.80
CA LEU A 438 -15.52 -20.68 24.18
C LEU A 438 -15.03 -20.18 25.56
N LEU A 439 -15.21 -18.89 25.85
CA LEU A 439 -14.80 -18.28 27.13
C LEU A 439 -15.70 -18.69 28.30
N GLN A 440 -17.01 -18.84 28.11
CA GLN A 440 -17.95 -19.22 29.18
C GLN A 440 -17.71 -20.61 29.80
N ASN A 441 -16.97 -21.50 29.13
CA ASN A 441 -16.62 -22.81 29.68
C ASN A 441 -15.41 -22.77 30.66
N SER A 442 -14.78 -21.60 30.84
CA SER A 442 -13.69 -21.39 31.81
C SER A 442 -14.18 -20.46 32.93
N THR A 443 -14.66 -21.06 34.02
CA THR A 443 -15.12 -20.33 35.23
C THR A 443 -14.02 -19.48 35.87
N ASP A 444 -14.40 -18.23 36.16
CA ASP A 444 -13.94 -17.26 37.16
C ASP A 444 -12.45 -16.86 37.25
N ASN A 445 -12.26 -15.53 37.16
CA ASN A 445 -11.06 -14.71 37.36
C ASN A 445 -10.01 -14.71 36.24
N SER A 446 -10.15 -13.77 35.29
CA SER A 446 -8.99 -13.15 34.64
C SER A 446 -9.18 -11.62 34.59
N PRO A 447 -8.14 -10.82 34.92
CA PRO A 447 -8.25 -9.37 34.93
C PRO A 447 -8.31 -8.81 33.51
N VAL A 448 -8.91 -7.62 33.41
CA VAL A 448 -9.12 -6.81 32.22
C VAL A 448 -7.79 -6.41 31.58
N LEU A 449 -7.31 -7.17 30.59
CA LEU A 449 -6.19 -6.81 29.71
C LEU A 449 -6.29 -7.56 28.35
N LEU A 450 -7.51 -7.62 27.79
CA LEU A 450 -7.77 -8.02 26.39
C LEU A 450 -8.16 -6.80 25.55
N GLN A 451 -7.47 -5.67 25.78
CA GLN A 451 -7.79 -4.35 25.25
C GLN A 451 -6.82 -3.91 24.13
N SER A 452 -6.41 -4.82 23.25
CA SER A 452 -5.78 -4.45 21.99
C SER A 452 -6.30 -5.31 20.84
N GLY A 453 -7.11 -4.69 19.98
CA GLY A 453 -7.31 -5.11 18.59
C GLY A 453 -8.43 -6.09 18.24
N HIS A 454 -9.13 -6.74 19.18
CA HIS A 454 -10.12 -7.79 18.84
C HIS A 454 -11.57 -7.41 19.13
N LEU A 455 -12.37 -7.08 18.09
CA LEU A 455 -13.86 -7.06 17.96
C LEU A 455 -14.76 -6.68 19.17
N SER A 456 -14.23 -6.24 20.31
CA SER A 456 -14.96 -6.18 21.59
C SER A 456 -15.24 -4.75 22.04
N GLU A 457 -14.80 -3.73 21.28
CA GLU A 457 -14.96 -2.33 21.66
C GLU A 457 -16.34 -1.72 21.31
N ALA A 458 -17.23 -2.45 20.62
CA ALA A 458 -18.58 -1.93 20.31
C ALA A 458 -19.69 -2.41 21.26
N GLY A 459 -19.42 -3.37 22.15
CA GLY A 459 -20.47 -4.09 22.88
C GLY A 459 -20.71 -3.67 24.34
N HIS A 460 -19.85 -2.83 24.93
CA HIS A 460 -19.97 -2.45 26.33
C HIS A 460 -19.70 -0.95 26.54
N VAL A 461 -20.58 -0.13 25.96
CA VAL A 461 -20.82 1.21 26.49
C VAL A 461 -21.68 1.02 27.73
N ASP A 462 -21.03 0.92 28.90
CA ASP A 462 -21.71 1.28 30.14
C ASP A 462 -22.22 2.71 29.95
N ALA A 463 -23.53 2.88 30.08
CA ALA A 463 -24.23 4.14 29.95
C ALA A 463 -23.71 5.14 30.98
N THR A 464 -22.62 5.83 30.63
CA THR A 464 -22.18 7.05 31.26
C THR A 464 -22.00 8.07 30.14
N GLU A 465 -22.82 9.11 30.28
CA GLU A 465 -23.05 10.18 29.34
C GLU A 465 -21.75 10.92 28.97
N ASN A 466 -21.72 11.40 27.72
CA ASN A 466 -20.76 12.34 27.11
C ASN A 466 -19.61 11.72 26.31
N ASN A 467 -19.92 11.24 25.10
CA ASN A 467 -19.09 11.55 23.95
C ASN A 467 -19.96 11.55 22.67
N GLU A 468 -19.96 12.67 21.97
CA GLU A 468 -20.48 12.80 20.61
C GLU A 468 -19.54 12.04 19.66
N GLY A 469 -19.66 10.72 19.61
CA GLY A 469 -18.92 9.86 18.67
C GLY A 469 -19.72 9.66 17.40
N GLY A 470 -19.24 10.20 16.28
CA GLY A 470 -19.78 9.90 14.95
C GLY A 470 -19.75 8.40 14.65
N GLU A 471 -20.66 7.93 13.79
CA GLU A 471 -20.66 6.53 13.37
C GLU A 471 -19.28 6.09 12.85
N PRO A 472 -18.83 4.86 13.13
CA PRO A 472 -17.58 4.33 12.57
C PRO A 472 -17.65 4.41 11.05
N GLY A 473 -16.60 4.98 10.45
CA GLY A 473 -16.51 5.21 9.01
C GLY A 473 -16.69 3.91 8.21
N GLU A 474 -17.24 4.01 7.00
CA GLU A 474 -17.59 2.85 6.15
C GLU A 474 -16.41 1.90 5.86
N GLU A 475 -15.18 2.41 5.87
CA GLU A 475 -13.96 1.60 5.67
C GLU A 475 -13.66 0.67 6.85
N ASP A 476 -14.10 1.04 8.06
CA ASP A 476 -13.86 0.33 9.32
C ASP A 476 -14.75 -0.92 9.47
N ARG A 477 -15.80 -1.01 8.64
CA ARG A 477 -16.74 -2.15 8.60
C ARG A 477 -16.31 -3.26 7.64
N ARG A 478 -15.22 -3.09 6.87
CA ARG A 478 -14.73 -4.13 5.95
C ARG A 478 -13.83 -5.11 6.68
N TYR A 479 -13.98 -6.40 6.37
CA TYR A 479 -13.19 -7.46 6.99
C TYR A 479 -12.36 -8.25 5.98
N ILE A 480 -11.19 -8.69 6.45
CA ILE A 480 -10.38 -9.73 5.82
C ILE A 480 -10.57 -11.02 6.61
N ILE A 481 -10.83 -12.11 5.90
CA ILE A 481 -10.94 -13.44 6.49
C ILE A 481 -9.76 -14.28 6.03
N MET A 482 -9.10 -14.94 6.96
CA MET A 482 -7.99 -15.85 6.68
C MET A 482 -8.28 -17.22 7.27
N ASP A 483 -8.58 -18.18 6.39
CA ASP A 483 -8.73 -19.59 6.75
C ASP A 483 -7.36 -20.26 6.73
N MET A 484 -6.76 -20.45 7.90
CA MET A 484 -5.43 -21.04 8.08
C MET A 484 -5.52 -22.53 8.39
N ARG A 485 -4.71 -23.31 7.67
CA ARG A 485 -4.47 -24.73 7.91
C ARG A 485 -2.98 -24.92 8.14
N ILE A 486 -2.63 -25.31 9.36
CA ILE A 486 -1.25 -25.43 9.83
C ILE A 486 -1.00 -26.91 10.11
N HIS A 487 -0.09 -27.52 9.37
CA HIS A 487 0.34 -28.90 9.59
C HIS A 487 1.67 -28.87 10.31
N MET A 488 1.68 -29.33 11.55
CA MET A 488 2.89 -29.42 12.34
C MET A 488 3.49 -30.82 12.22
N ASN A 489 4.73 -30.92 11.77
CA ASN A 489 5.44 -32.16 11.48
C ASN A 489 6.57 -32.37 12.47
N ASP A 490 6.59 -33.55 13.10
CA ASP A 490 7.63 -33.97 14.07
C ASP A 490 7.94 -32.93 15.17
N VAL A 491 6.91 -32.25 15.67
CA VAL A 491 7.06 -31.16 16.63
C VAL A 491 7.33 -31.64 18.06
N LYS A 492 8.18 -30.89 18.77
CA LYS A 492 8.40 -31.06 20.22
C LYS A 492 8.17 -29.76 20.95
N ALA A 493 7.45 -29.85 22.06
CA ALA A 493 7.09 -28.71 22.90
C ALA A 493 7.64 -28.84 24.32
N ALA A 494 7.94 -27.70 24.93
CA ALA A 494 8.27 -27.58 26.33
C ALA A 494 7.22 -26.72 27.03
N VAL A 495 7.03 -26.96 28.33
CA VAL A 495 6.17 -26.09 29.14
C VAL A 495 6.88 -24.73 29.26
N PRO A 496 6.22 -23.61 28.93
CA PRO A 496 6.82 -22.30 29.06
C PRO A 496 7.18 -22.00 30.52
N LEU A 497 8.22 -21.20 30.73
CA LEU A 497 8.44 -20.56 32.01
C LEU A 497 7.37 -19.47 32.14
N PHE A 498 6.49 -19.59 33.13
CA PHE A 498 5.39 -18.65 33.31
C PHE A 498 5.93 -17.26 33.66
N THR A 499 5.82 -16.32 32.73
CA THR A 499 5.83 -14.88 33.01
C THR A 499 4.41 -14.47 33.42
N ARG A 500 4.25 -13.36 34.15
CA ARG A 500 2.95 -12.94 34.72
C ARG A 500 1.98 -12.39 33.66
N ASP A 501 2.39 -12.42 32.40
CA ASP A 501 1.88 -11.55 31.35
C ASP A 501 1.04 -12.31 30.31
N ILE A 502 0.93 -13.64 30.45
CA ILE A 502 0.18 -14.47 29.49
C ILE A 502 -1.34 -14.36 29.73
N SER A 503 -1.96 -13.34 29.13
CA SER A 503 -3.34 -12.92 29.39
C SER A 503 -4.41 -13.93 28.89
N TYR A 504 -4.18 -14.59 27.74
CA TYR A 504 -5.18 -15.45 27.08
C TYR A 504 -4.99 -16.97 27.31
N VAL A 505 -3.88 -17.38 27.92
CA VAL A 505 -3.55 -18.81 28.08
C VAL A 505 -4.05 -19.30 29.43
N ASN A 506 -5.00 -20.24 29.41
CA ASN A 506 -5.41 -20.94 30.61
C ASN A 506 -4.29 -21.89 31.09
N GLN A 507 -3.67 -21.57 32.23
CA GLN A 507 -2.59 -22.37 32.82
C GLN A 507 -2.95 -23.86 33.02
N ALA A 508 -4.24 -24.18 33.19
CA ALA A 508 -4.70 -25.55 33.33
C ALA A 508 -4.54 -26.39 32.04
N LEU A 509 -4.62 -25.75 30.87
CA LEU A 509 -4.54 -26.42 29.56
C LEU A 509 -3.12 -26.48 29.00
N VAL A 510 -2.19 -25.67 29.50
CA VAL A 510 -0.78 -25.65 29.05
C VAL A 510 -0.15 -27.03 29.10
N ARG A 511 -0.15 -27.69 30.27
CA ARG A 511 0.49 -29.02 30.42
C ARG A 511 -0.19 -30.10 29.57
N PRO A 512 -1.54 -30.21 29.54
CA PRO A 512 -2.23 -31.10 28.61
C PRO A 512 -1.89 -30.86 27.13
N ILE A 513 -1.81 -29.60 26.68
CA ILE A 513 -1.47 -29.27 25.28
C ILE A 513 -0.03 -29.68 24.97
N VAL A 514 0.94 -29.32 25.81
CA VAL A 514 2.33 -29.74 25.63
C VAL A 514 2.47 -31.26 25.62
N ALA A 515 1.75 -31.96 26.50
CA ALA A 515 1.72 -33.42 26.52
C ALA A 515 1.08 -34.00 25.25
N TYR A 516 0.03 -33.37 24.71
CA TYR A 516 -0.60 -33.77 23.46
C TYR A 516 0.35 -33.62 22.27
N ILE A 517 1.04 -32.47 22.18
CA ILE A 517 2.04 -32.22 21.13
C ILE A 517 3.11 -33.31 21.17
N ASN A 518 3.73 -33.53 22.32
CA ASN A 518 4.79 -34.53 22.48
C ASN A 518 4.32 -35.99 22.32
N ALA A 519 3.03 -36.27 22.50
CA ALA A 519 2.45 -37.59 22.28
C ALA A 519 2.23 -37.89 20.78
N LYS A 520 2.08 -36.86 19.95
CA LYS A 520 1.84 -36.98 18.51
C LYS A 520 3.17 -36.93 17.75
N LYS A 521 3.65 -38.11 17.35
CA LYS A 521 4.98 -38.28 16.76
C LYS A 521 5.07 -38.04 15.24
N THR A 522 3.97 -37.80 14.53
CA THR A 522 3.98 -37.74 13.06
C THR A 522 3.51 -36.40 12.55
N TYR A 523 2.24 -36.09 12.73
CA TYR A 523 1.67 -34.81 12.30
C TYR A 523 0.52 -34.38 13.20
N ILE A 524 0.35 -33.07 13.34
CA ILE A 524 -0.78 -32.43 14.02
C ILE A 524 -1.42 -31.44 13.05
N PRO A 525 -2.65 -31.68 12.58
CA PRO A 525 -3.37 -30.73 11.75
C PRO A 525 -4.11 -29.73 12.63
N ILE A 526 -3.78 -28.45 12.47
CA ILE A 526 -4.47 -27.32 13.09
C ILE A 526 -5.24 -26.57 12.01
N SER A 527 -6.48 -26.21 12.30
CA SER A 527 -7.32 -25.40 11.43
C SER A 527 -7.94 -24.28 12.24
N CYS A 528 -7.69 -23.05 11.81
CA CYS A 528 -8.16 -21.83 12.45
C CYS A 528 -8.68 -20.83 11.40
N ARG A 529 -9.57 -19.95 11.84
CA ARG A 529 -10.11 -18.87 11.02
C ARG A 529 -9.83 -17.56 11.75
N ILE A 530 -9.11 -16.67 11.10
CA ILE A 530 -8.84 -15.33 11.60
C ILE A 530 -9.76 -14.37 10.85
N VAL A 531 -10.44 -13.50 11.58
CA VAL A 531 -11.28 -12.43 11.02
C VAL A 531 -10.75 -11.11 11.55
N LYS A 532 -10.43 -10.20 10.64
CA LYS A 532 -9.70 -8.98 10.96
C LYS A 532 -10.26 -7.78 10.20
N ARG A 533 -10.28 -6.60 10.82
CA ARG A 533 -10.74 -5.39 10.13
C ARG A 533 -9.75 -5.01 9.03
N LEU A 534 -10.24 -4.43 7.94
CA LEU A 534 -9.39 -3.92 6.87
C LEU A 534 -8.55 -2.74 7.36
N SER A 535 -9.08 -1.93 8.28
CA SER A 535 -8.38 -0.80 8.91
C SER A 535 -7.14 -1.22 9.71
N ASP A 536 -7.09 -2.45 10.23
CA ASP A 536 -5.89 -2.99 10.89
C ASP A 536 -4.70 -3.13 9.91
N PHE A 537 -4.98 -3.20 8.61
CA PHE A 537 -3.95 -3.29 7.58
C PHE A 537 -3.49 -1.93 7.06
N ASP A 538 -4.24 -0.85 7.35
CA ASP A 538 -3.88 0.51 6.95
C ASP A 538 -2.64 0.96 7.72
N GLY A 539 -1.54 1.22 7.00
CA GLY A 539 -0.24 1.54 7.59
C GLY A 539 0.57 0.31 8.02
N SER A 540 0.07 -0.91 7.84
CA SER A 540 0.79 -2.13 8.22
C SER A 540 1.82 -2.55 7.17
N TRP A 541 3.07 -2.72 7.59
CA TRP A 541 4.15 -3.20 6.72
C TRP A 541 4.54 -4.64 7.00
N THR A 542 4.26 -5.11 8.22
CA THR A 542 4.60 -6.44 8.67
C THR A 542 3.40 -7.17 9.30
N VAL A 543 3.57 -8.48 9.51
CA VAL A 543 2.62 -9.33 10.25
C VAL A 543 2.45 -8.87 11.70
N PHE A 544 3.45 -8.18 12.26
CA PHE A 544 3.43 -7.67 13.62
C PHE A 544 2.56 -6.42 13.73
N ASP A 545 2.74 -5.43 12.85
CA ASP A 545 2.07 -4.12 12.94
C ASP A 545 0.55 -4.22 12.81
N CYS A 546 0.07 -5.23 12.07
CA CYS A 546 -1.36 -5.53 12.01
C CYS A 546 -1.83 -6.42 13.19
N GLY A 547 -0.94 -7.07 13.95
CA GLY A 547 -1.30 -7.97 15.06
C GLY A 547 -1.69 -9.39 14.61
N LEU A 548 -1.53 -9.71 13.32
CA LEU A 548 -1.92 -11.00 12.75
C LEU A 548 -1.21 -12.20 13.41
N MET A 549 0.03 -12.03 13.88
CA MET A 549 0.76 -13.09 14.58
C MET A 549 0.14 -13.45 15.93
N ASN A 550 -0.37 -12.45 16.65
CA ASN A 550 -1.06 -12.65 17.93
C ASN A 550 -2.39 -13.37 17.69
N ASP A 551 -3.16 -12.90 16.71
CA ASP A 551 -4.43 -13.52 16.31
C ASP A 551 -4.23 -15.00 15.91
N ALA A 552 -3.19 -15.29 15.12
CA ALA A 552 -2.84 -16.65 14.73
C ALA A 552 -2.45 -17.53 15.93
N SER A 553 -1.74 -16.97 16.91
CA SER A 553 -1.31 -17.67 18.12
C SER A 553 -2.50 -18.03 19.03
N VAL A 554 -3.43 -17.08 19.21
CA VAL A 554 -4.67 -17.27 19.98
C VAL A 554 -5.55 -18.35 19.34
N GLU A 555 -5.81 -18.25 18.04
CA GLU A 555 -6.64 -19.23 17.33
C GLU A 555 -5.99 -20.63 17.28
N THR A 556 -4.65 -20.68 17.20
CA THR A 556 -3.91 -21.94 17.31
C THR A 556 -4.05 -22.56 18.71
N TYR A 557 -4.02 -21.73 19.76
CA TYR A 557 -4.23 -22.20 21.14
C TYR A 557 -5.62 -22.80 21.31
N ASP A 558 -6.65 -22.13 20.80
CA ASP A 558 -8.03 -22.63 20.86
C ASP A 558 -8.21 -23.93 20.09
N ALA A 559 -7.57 -24.06 18.93
CA ALA A 559 -7.57 -25.31 18.18
C ALA A 559 -6.91 -26.46 18.97
N PHE A 560 -5.78 -26.21 19.63
CA PHE A 560 -5.14 -27.20 20.52
C PHE A 560 -6.01 -27.56 21.71
N ALA A 561 -6.65 -26.59 22.36
CA ALA A 561 -7.55 -26.82 23.48
C ALA A 561 -8.70 -27.76 23.09
N LYS A 562 -9.33 -27.50 21.94
CA LYS A 562 -10.39 -28.35 21.37
C LYS A 562 -9.89 -29.76 21.08
N ASP A 563 -8.70 -29.89 20.51
CA ASP A 563 -8.09 -31.19 20.20
C ASP A 563 -7.82 -32.03 21.46
N VAL A 564 -7.31 -31.40 22.51
CA VAL A 564 -7.06 -32.04 23.81
C VAL A 564 -8.37 -32.51 24.45
N GLU A 565 -9.39 -31.65 24.49
CA GLU A 565 -10.70 -32.00 25.04
C GLU A 565 -11.35 -33.16 24.25
N ASN A 566 -11.29 -33.09 22.92
CA ASN A 566 -11.76 -34.15 22.03
C ASN A 566 -11.02 -35.46 22.26
N GLN A 567 -9.70 -35.44 22.47
CA GLN A 567 -8.94 -36.65 22.78
C GLN A 567 -9.38 -37.25 24.12
N GLN A 568 -9.52 -36.43 25.17
CA GLN A 568 -9.97 -36.91 26.48
C GLN A 568 -11.39 -37.48 26.43
N SER A 569 -12.31 -36.83 25.73
CA SER A 569 -13.68 -37.29 25.57
C SER A 569 -13.75 -38.59 24.77
N ARG A 570 -12.94 -38.74 23.71
CA ARG A 570 -12.80 -39.99 22.94
C ARG A 570 -12.29 -41.13 23.81
N VAL A 571 -11.24 -40.92 24.61
CA VAL A 571 -10.72 -41.96 25.51
C VAL A 571 -11.79 -42.38 26.53
N ARG A 572 -12.54 -41.42 27.11
CA ARG A 572 -13.66 -41.73 28.02
C ARG A 572 -14.75 -42.54 27.32
N ARG A 573 -15.12 -42.17 26.08
CA ARG A 573 -16.10 -42.92 25.26
C ARG A 573 -15.59 -44.32 24.95
N PHE A 574 -14.34 -44.49 24.56
CA PHE A 574 -13.74 -45.81 24.31
C PHE A 574 -13.72 -46.69 25.56
N LYS A 575 -13.39 -46.16 26.74
CA LYS A 575 -13.46 -46.93 28.00
C LYS A 575 -14.90 -47.36 28.32
N LYS A 576 -15.88 -46.47 28.13
CA LYS A 576 -17.30 -46.80 28.32
C LYS A 576 -17.75 -47.89 27.34
N VAL A 577 -17.50 -47.71 26.04
CA VAL A 577 -17.88 -48.69 25.01
C VAL A 577 -17.14 -50.02 25.22
N GLY A 578 -15.86 -50.00 25.62
CA GLY A 578 -15.09 -51.19 25.98
C GLY A 578 -15.70 -51.95 27.16
N PHE A 579 -16.14 -51.24 28.20
CA PHE A 579 -16.83 -51.86 29.32
C PHE A 579 -18.18 -52.45 28.91
N TRP A 580 -18.96 -51.75 28.08
CA TRP A 580 -20.23 -52.24 27.54
C TRP A 580 -20.07 -53.48 26.66
N THR A 581 -19.08 -53.48 25.77
CA THR A 581 -18.78 -54.61 24.88
C THR A 581 -18.26 -55.82 25.66
N LEU A 582 -17.39 -55.62 26.65
CA LEU A 582 -16.95 -56.70 27.55
C LEU A 582 -18.14 -57.27 28.33
N SER A 583 -19.00 -56.42 28.89
CA SER A 583 -20.20 -56.85 29.60
C SER A 583 -21.12 -57.68 28.70
N LEU A 584 -21.33 -57.25 27.45
CA LEU A 584 -22.15 -57.97 26.48
C LEU A 584 -21.52 -59.31 26.06
N ALA A 585 -20.20 -59.36 25.87
CA ALA A 585 -19.47 -60.59 25.59
C ALA A 585 -19.57 -61.59 26.75
N VAL A 586 -19.44 -61.12 28.00
CA VAL A 586 -19.60 -61.94 29.20
C VAL A 586 -21.03 -62.49 29.30
N HIS A 587 -22.05 -61.66 29.08
CA HIS A 587 -23.44 -62.11 29.05
C HIS A 587 -23.70 -63.14 27.93
N ALA A 588 -23.15 -62.91 26.74
CA ALA A 588 -23.25 -63.86 25.63
C ALA A 588 -22.55 -65.19 25.93
N LEU A 589 -21.41 -65.18 26.61
CA LEU A 589 -20.68 -66.38 27.02
C LEU A 589 -21.47 -67.16 28.08
N PHE A 590 -22.06 -66.47 29.06
CA PHE A 590 -22.95 -67.12 30.05
C PHE A 590 -24.22 -67.68 29.42
N MET A 591 -24.86 -66.98 28.47
CA MET A 591 -26.00 -67.51 27.72
C MET A 591 -25.61 -68.71 26.86
N GLY A 592 -24.43 -68.68 26.22
CA GLY A 592 -23.90 -69.81 25.43
C GLY A 592 -23.56 -71.04 26.28
N MET A 593 -23.08 -70.85 27.51
CA MET A 593 -22.86 -71.95 28.47
C MET A 593 -24.17 -72.47 29.06
N ALA A 594 -25.15 -71.61 29.32
CA ALA A 594 -26.47 -72.01 29.79
C ALA A 594 -27.28 -72.81 28.74
N GLY A 595 -27.03 -72.58 27.44
CA GLY A 595 -27.61 -73.35 26.35
C GLY A 595 -27.03 -74.77 26.18
N ASN A 596 -25.95 -75.12 26.88
CA ASN A 596 -25.29 -76.44 26.83
C ASN A 596 -25.62 -77.32 28.05
N VAL A 597 -26.58 -76.91 28.89
CA VAL A 597 -27.08 -77.68 30.04
C VAL A 597 -28.58 -77.96 29.85
N VAL A 598 -28.92 -78.81 28.89
CA VAL A 598 -30.20 -79.56 28.81
C VAL A 598 -29.90 -80.98 28.34
#